data_AF-A0A3D5P8P9-F1
#
_entry.id   AF-A0A3D5P8P9-F1
#
_cell.length_a   1.000
_cell.length_b   1.000
_cell.length_c   1.000
_cell.angle_alpha   90.00
_cell.angle_beta   90.00
_cell.angle_gamma   90.00
#
_symmetry.space_group_name_H-M   'P 1'
#
loop_
_entity.id
_entity.type
_entity.pdbx_description
1 polymer ?
#
loop_
_entity_poly.entity_id
_entity_poly.type
_entity_poly.pdbx_seq_one_letter_code
_entity_poly.pdbx_strand_id
1 'polypeptide(L)' 'MRTLKVTNIEGIYAICTDKDKKFFAIQLSELPHGVTVGDTLTVDDEEGTLSVTKAV' A
#
# COMPACT_ATOMS: atom_id res chain seq x y z
N MET A 1 7.71 -11.11 1.62
CA MET A 1 6.27 -10.75 1.65
C MET A 1 5.91 -9.90 2.88
N ARG A 2 5.45 -8.66 2.67
CA ARG A 2 4.95 -7.75 3.71
C ARG A 2 3.56 -7.24 3.34
N THR A 3 2.73 -6.97 4.35
CA THR A 3 1.35 -6.53 4.13
C THR A 3 1.14 -5.16 4.74
N LEU A 4 0.75 -4.20 3.92
CA LEU A 4 0.56 -2.81 4.29
C LEU A 4 -0.90 -2.42 4.06
N LYS A 5 -1.53 -1.75 5.02
CA LYS A 5 -2.90 -1.25 4.86
C LYS A 5 -2.90 0.23 4.52
N VAL A 6 -3.55 0.61 3.42
CA VAL A 6 -3.70 2.00 3.02
C VAL A 6 -4.60 2.69 4.03
N THR A 7 -4.03 3.64 4.77
CA THR A 7 -4.69 4.33 5.88
C THR A 7 -5.16 5.71 5.44
N ASN A 8 -4.37 6.39 4.62
CA ASN A 8 -4.72 7.69 4.06
C ASN A 8 -4.03 7.89 2.70
N ILE A 9 -4.52 8.82 1.89
CA ILE A 9 -3.87 9.28 0.66
C ILE A 9 -3.72 10.79 0.76
N GLU A 10 -2.47 11.27 0.74
CA GLU A 10 -2.12 12.68 0.86
C GLU A 10 -1.35 13.13 -0.38
N GLY A 11 -2.01 13.95 -1.21
CA GLY A 11 -1.44 14.43 -2.47
C GLY A 11 -1.08 13.29 -3.41
N ILE A 12 0.23 13.11 -3.67
CA ILE A 12 0.76 12.04 -4.54
C ILE A 12 1.23 10.80 -3.77
N TYR A 13 1.01 10.74 -2.45
CA TYR A 13 1.47 9.65 -1.61
C TYR A 13 0.30 8.90 -0.97
N ALA A 14 0.38 7.57 -0.94
CA ALA A 14 -0.45 6.72 -0.11
C ALA A 14 0.29 6.40 1.19
N ILE A 15 -0.33 6.75 2.32
CA ILE A 15 0.13 6.44 3.65
C ILE A 15 -0.38 5.06 4.02
N CYS A 16 0.55 4.11 4.14
CA CYS A 16 0.27 2.72 4.43
C CYS A 16 0.82 2.34 5.80
N THR A 17 0.12 1.47 6.51
CA THR A 17 0.50 1.05 7.87
C THR A 17 0.69 -0.47 7.89
N ASP A 18 1.82 -0.92 8.42
CA ASP A 18 2.11 -2.35 8.63
C ASP A 18 1.52 -2.83 9.98
N LYS A 19 1.59 -4.14 10.26
CA LYS A 19 1.15 -4.75 11.53
C LYS A 19 1.87 -4.15 12.74
N ASP A 20 3.13 -3.75 12.58
CA ASP A 20 3.94 -3.07 13.61
C ASP A 20 3.59 -1.58 13.80
N LYS A 21 2.50 -1.09 13.20
CA LYS A 21 2.12 0.34 13.21
C LYS A 21 3.19 1.28 12.64
N LYS A 22 4.10 0.75 11.81
CA LYS A 22 5.05 1.54 11.04
C LYS A 22 4.33 2.15 9.84
N PHE A 23 4.56 3.44 9.62
CA PHE A 23 4.01 4.18 8.49
C PHE A 23 4.98 4.16 7.31
N PHE A 24 4.42 3.96 6.12
CA PHE A 24 5.12 3.94 4.85
C PHE A 24 4.41 4.90 3.90
N ALA A 25 5.14 5.86 3.34
CA ALA A 25 4.65 6.71 2.28
C ALA A 25 5.09 6.11 0.94
N ILE A 26 4.13 5.69 0.12
CA ILE A 26 4.38 5.12 -1.21
C ILE A 26 3.81 6.09 -2.25
N GLN A 27 4.54 6.38 -3.33
CA GLN A 27 4.00 7.25 -4.37
C GLN A 27 2.84 6.56 -5.10
N LEU A 28 1.78 7.31 -5.39
CA LEU A 28 0.63 6.81 -6.15
C LEU A 28 1.03 6.27 -7.53
N SER A 29 2.10 6.83 -8.12
CA SER A 29 2.67 6.36 -9.39
C SER A 29 3.29 4.96 -9.32
N GLU A 30 3.72 4.52 -8.14
CA GLU A 30 4.26 3.17 -7.90
C GLU A 30 3.16 2.17 -7.54
N LEU A 31 1.98 2.67 -7.20
CA LEU A 31 0.86 1.84 -6.81
C LEU A 31 0.09 1.35 -8.04
N PRO A 32 -0.46 0.13 -7.98
CA PRO A 32 -1.39 -0.35 -9.00
C PRO A 32 -2.59 0.58 -9.09
N HIS A 33 -3.10 0.74 -10.32
CA HIS A 33 -4.12 1.72 -10.62
C HIS A 33 -5.37 1.53 -9.76
N GLY A 34 -5.85 2.65 -9.22
CA GLY A 34 -7.12 2.70 -8.51
C GLY A 34 -7.03 2.32 -7.03
N VAL A 35 -5.86 2.18 -6.40
CA VAL A 35 -5.73 2.02 -4.94
C VAL A 35 -6.51 3.09 -4.18
N THR A 36 -7.25 2.66 -3.16
CA THR A 36 -8.11 3.49 -2.32
C THR A 36 -7.81 3.29 -0.84
N VAL A 37 -8.19 4.26 0.00
CA VAL A 37 -8.08 4.12 1.45
C VAL A 37 -8.88 2.90 1.92
N GLY A 38 -8.28 2.09 2.78
CA GLY A 38 -8.84 0.82 3.25
C GLY A 38 -8.27 -0.41 2.55
N ASP A 39 -7.73 -0.25 1.34
CA ASP A 39 -7.11 -1.34 0.60
C ASP A 39 -5.89 -1.91 1.32
N THR A 40 -5.57 -3.16 0.99
CA THR A 40 -4.39 -3.85 1.51
C THR A 40 -3.41 -4.09 0.37
N LEU A 41 -2.17 -3.65 0.57
CA LEU A 41 -1.06 -3.86 -0.35
C LEU A 41 -0.21 -5.03 0.15
N THR A 42 0.13 -5.94 -0.74
CA THR A 42 1.10 -7.00 -0.51
C THR A 42 2.35 -6.67 -1.30
N VAL A 43 3.45 -6.50 -0.57
CA VAL A 43 4.77 -6.22 -1.14
C VAL A 43 5.59 -7.50 -1.11
N ASP A 44 6.00 -7.97 -2.27
CA ASP A 44 6.95 -9.06 -2.42
C ASP A 44 8.34 -8.51 -2.73
N ASP A 45 9.24 -8.62 -1.75
CA ASP A 45 10.62 -8.11 -1.86
C ASP A 45 11.51 -9.05 -2.67
N GLU A 46 11.16 -10.34 -2.76
CA GLU A 46 11.95 -11.35 -3.47
C GLU A 46 11.69 -11.29 -4.98
N GLU A 47 10.42 -11.14 -5.39
CA GLU A 47 10.05 -10.95 -6.79
C GLU A 47 10.01 -9.47 -7.21
N GLY A 48 10.08 -8.53 -6.27
CA GLY A 48 9.99 -7.10 -6.53
C GLY A 48 8.60 -6.68 -7.04
N THR A 49 7.54 -7.35 -6.59
CA THR A 49 6.17 -7.11 -7.05
C THR A 49 5.28 -6.49 -5.96
N LEU A 50 4.29 -5.71 -6.39
CA LEU A 50 3.32 -5.07 -5.50
C LEU A 50 1.90 -5.36 -5.98
N SER A 51 1.11 -5.98 -5.09
CA SER A 51 -0.27 -6.41 -5.37
C SER A 51 -1.26 -5.68 -4.47
N VAL A 52 -2.43 -5.31 -5.00
CA VAL A 52 -3.52 -4.69 -4.24
C VAL A 52 -4.68 -5.66 -4.04
N THR A 53 -5.14 -5.74 -2.79
CA THR A 53 -6.39 -6.39 -2.41
C THR A 53 -7.38 -5.30 -2.00
N LYS A 54 -8.50 -5.23 -2.74
CA LYS A 54 -9.57 -4.28 -2.48
C LYS A 54 -10.29 -4.57 -1.18
N ALA A 55 -10.56 -3.53 -0.39
CA ALA A 55 -11.53 -3.63 0.68
C ALA A 55 -12.93 -3.75 0.07
N VAL A 56 -13.58 -4.91 0.28
CA VAL A 56 -14.98 -5.17 -0.11
C VAL A 56 -15.94 -4.44 0.81
#